data_AF-A0A2W5A8L1-F1
#
_entry.id   AF-A0A2W5A8L1-F1
#
_cell.length_a   1.000
_cell.length_b   1.000
_cell.length_c   1.000
_cell.angle_alpha   90.00
_cell.angle_beta   90.00
_cell.angle_gamma   90.00
#
_symmetry.space_group_name_H-M   'P 1'
#
loop_
_entity.id
_entity.type
_entity.pdbx_description
1 polymer ?
#
loop_
_entity_poly.entity_id
_entity_poly.type
_entity_poly.pdbx_seq_one_letter_code
_entity_poly.pdbx_strand_id
1 'polypeptide(L)'
;NRDNLWVDGPGDTLRMLAARWDDATMDALLLLVPLARANCHDGRGDFHMDALGRLSRRRPGKVAPFVYTGIQLISHRLFVDAPDGAFSTNILWNRAIAAGRAYGFVHQGLWFDVGTPPAVRKTEMILANE
;
A
#
# COMPACT_ATOMS: atom_id res chain seq x y z
N ASN A 1 -7.38 -4.88 6.32
CA ASN A 1 -6.34 -5.88 6.59
C ASN A 1 -5.82 -5.62 7.99
N ARG A 2 -5.86 -6.59 8.90
CA ARG A 2 -5.40 -6.42 10.30
C ARG A 2 -4.07 -7.12 10.58
N ASP A 3 -3.52 -7.81 9.59
CA ASP A 3 -2.40 -8.72 9.78
C ASP A 3 -1.07 -8.08 9.38
N ASN A 4 -0.98 -6.74 9.44
CA ASN A 4 0.21 -6.00 9.03
C ASN A 4 0.75 -5.21 10.21
N LEU A 5 2.07 -5.26 10.40
CA LEU A 5 2.79 -4.45 11.38
C LEU A 5 3.75 -3.51 10.66
N TRP A 6 3.86 -2.27 11.12
CA TRP A 6 4.89 -1.35 10.64
C TRP A 6 5.59 -0.68 11.81
N VAL A 7 6.84 -0.31 11.58
CA VAL A 7 7.63 0.58 12.44
C VAL A 7 7.90 1.83 11.63
N ASP A 8 7.72 3.00 12.23
CA ASP A 8 8.02 4.27 11.59
C ASP A 8 9.51 4.37 11.26
N GLY A 9 9.83 5.05 10.16
CA GLY A 9 11.20 5.36 9.82
C GLY A 9 11.64 6.68 10.48
N PRO A 10 12.25 7.61 9.74
CA PRO A 10 12.70 8.88 10.31
C PRO A 10 11.56 9.84 10.73
N GLY A 11 10.29 9.48 10.49
CA GLY A 11 9.14 10.28 10.85
C GLY A 11 7.85 9.47 10.91
N ASP A 12 6.82 10.07 11.49
CA ASP A 12 5.47 9.50 11.61
C ASP A 12 4.87 9.26 10.23
N THR A 13 4.72 7.99 9.88
CA THR A 13 4.31 7.57 8.54
C THR A 13 2.92 8.05 8.18
N LEU A 14 1.99 8.07 9.15
CA LEU A 14 0.61 8.47 8.90
C LEU A 14 0.50 9.98 8.71
N ARG A 15 1.26 10.77 9.49
CA ARG A 15 1.34 12.22 9.28
C ARG A 15 1.96 12.57 7.93
N MET A 16 3.02 11.87 7.54
CA MET A 16 3.65 12.07 6.23
C MET A 16 2.70 11.68 5.08
N LEU A 17 1.97 10.58 5.22
CA LEU A 17 0.95 10.17 4.24
C LEU A 17 -0.17 11.22 4.13
N ALA A 18 -0.68 11.71 5.25
CA ALA A 18 -1.70 12.75 5.29
C ALA A 18 -1.21 14.07 4.67
N ALA A 19 0.03 14.49 4.98
CA ALA A 19 0.63 15.68 4.40
C ALA A 19 0.85 15.58 2.88
N ARG A 20 0.98 14.37 2.33
CA ARG A 20 1.13 14.13 0.90
C ARG A 20 -0.20 14.20 0.14
N TRP A 21 -1.33 14.05 0.82
CA TRP A 21 -2.65 14.06 0.18
C TRP A 21 -2.94 15.39 -0.52
N ASP A 22 -3.46 15.30 -1.74
CA ASP A 22 -3.94 16.44 -2.51
C ASP A 22 -5.33 16.12 -3.07
N ASP A 23 -6.37 16.74 -2.49
CA ASP A 23 -7.76 16.45 -2.87
C ASP A 23 -8.09 16.82 -4.33
N ALA A 24 -7.40 17.82 -4.89
CA ALA A 24 -7.65 18.26 -6.26
C ALA A 24 -7.22 17.20 -7.28
N THR A 25 -6.14 16.48 -7.00
CA THR A 25 -5.50 15.55 -7.94
C THR A 25 -5.70 14.08 -7.59
N MET A 26 -6.07 13.76 -6.35
CA MET A 26 -6.14 12.39 -5.85
C MET A 26 -7.54 11.92 -5.53
N ASP A 27 -7.75 10.64 -5.79
CA ASP A 27 -8.87 9.88 -5.24
C ASP A 27 -8.40 8.70 -4.38
N ALA A 28 -7.17 8.21 -4.60
CA ALA A 28 -6.52 7.22 -3.74
C ALA A 28 -5.04 7.56 -3.55
N LEU A 29 -4.58 7.48 -2.31
CA LEU A 29 -3.18 7.55 -1.93
C LEU A 29 -2.85 6.32 -1.09
N LEU A 30 -2.06 5.41 -1.65
CA LEU A 30 -1.70 4.13 -1.04
C LEU A 30 -0.33 4.25 -0.36
N LEU A 31 -0.23 3.80 0.88
CA LEU A 31 1.08 3.60 1.50
C LEU A 31 1.66 2.28 0.99
N LEU A 32 2.86 2.35 0.44
CA LEU A 32 3.56 1.24 -0.21
C LEU A 32 4.90 0.96 0.45
N VAL A 33 5.36 -0.28 0.38
CA VAL A 33 6.73 -0.65 0.74
C VAL A 33 7.42 -1.25 -0.49
N PRO A 34 8.73 -1.02 -0.73
CA PRO A 34 9.45 -1.76 -1.76
C PRO A 34 9.37 -3.26 -1.50
N LEU A 35 9.14 -4.06 -2.54
CA LEU A 35 9.01 -5.52 -2.45
C LEU A 35 10.22 -6.15 -1.74
N ALA A 36 11.43 -5.64 -1.99
CA ALA A 36 12.65 -6.10 -1.34
C ALA A 36 12.69 -5.87 0.19
N ARG A 37 11.82 -5.00 0.71
CA ARG A 37 11.67 -4.70 2.14
C ARG A 37 10.33 -5.18 2.71
N ALA A 38 9.52 -5.90 1.93
CA ALA A 38 8.26 -6.46 2.39
C ALA A 38 8.54 -7.75 3.20
N ASN A 39 8.81 -7.60 4.50
CA ASN A 39 9.15 -8.75 5.32
C ASN A 39 7.97 -9.71 5.45
N CYS A 40 8.27 -11.01 5.41
CA CYS A 40 7.28 -12.11 5.52
C CYS A 40 6.24 -12.15 4.39
N HIS A 41 6.49 -11.41 3.30
CA HIS A 41 5.60 -11.36 2.14
C HIS A 41 6.13 -12.26 1.00
N ASP A 42 5.31 -13.21 0.55
CA ASP A 42 5.67 -14.16 -0.52
C ASP A 42 5.15 -13.74 -1.91
N GLY A 43 4.53 -12.56 -2.02
CA GLY A 43 3.97 -12.05 -3.27
C GLY A 43 5.00 -11.48 -4.24
N ARG A 44 4.51 -11.10 -5.43
CA ARG A 44 5.33 -10.54 -6.52
C ARG A 44 5.18 -9.02 -6.66
N GLY A 45 4.73 -8.36 -5.59
CA GLY A 45 4.31 -6.96 -5.60
C GLY A 45 2.92 -6.73 -6.21
N ASP A 46 2.44 -5.51 -6.05
CA ASP A 46 1.10 -5.06 -6.42
C ASP A 46 1.12 -3.95 -7.47
N PHE A 47 2.06 -3.01 -7.35
CA PHE A 47 2.05 -1.75 -8.10
C PHE A 47 3.41 -1.36 -8.68
N HIS A 48 3.37 -0.77 -9.86
CA HIS A 48 4.42 0.12 -10.36
C HIS A 48 4.04 1.56 -10.01
N MET A 49 5.04 2.41 -9.83
CA MET A 49 4.88 3.81 -9.52
C MET A 49 5.80 4.64 -10.40
N ASP A 50 5.27 5.70 -11.02
CA ASP A 50 6.08 6.64 -11.81
C ASP A 50 6.78 7.69 -10.92
N ALA A 51 7.58 8.56 -11.54
CA ALA A 51 8.33 9.60 -10.83
C ALA A 51 7.43 10.65 -10.12
N LEU A 52 6.16 10.79 -10.53
CA LEU A 52 5.19 11.68 -9.90
C LEU A 52 4.38 10.97 -8.79
N GLY A 53 4.61 9.67 -8.61
CA GLY A 53 3.92 8.84 -7.64
C GLY A 53 2.64 8.20 -8.17
N ARG A 54 2.31 8.29 -9.46
CA ARG A 54 1.09 7.67 -10.01
C ARG A 54 1.25 6.17 -10.09
N LEU A 55 0.18 5.45 -9.76
CA LEU A 55 0.18 4.01 -9.68
C LEU A 55 -0.36 3.35 -10.95
N SER A 56 0.24 2.21 -11.28
CA SER A 56 -0.32 1.27 -12.23
C SER A 56 -0.18 -0.16 -11.68
N ARG A 57 -1.07 -1.06 -12.10
CA ARG A 57 -1.09 -2.44 -11.62
C ARG A 57 0.11 -3.23 -12.10
N ARG A 58 0.53 -4.21 -11.30
CA ARG A 58 1.38 -5.30 -11.77
C ARG A 58 0.73 -6.00 -12.97
N ARG A 59 1.50 -6.19 -14.04
CA ARG A 59 1.04 -6.94 -15.22
C ARG A 59 1.12 -8.44 -14.95
N PRO A 60 0.22 -9.26 -15.53
CA PRO A 60 0.29 -10.72 -15.43
C PRO A 60 1.67 -11.28 -15.80
N GLY A 61 2.16 -12.26 -15.03
CA GLY A 61 3.49 -12.87 -15.24
C GLY A 61 4.68 -11.98 -14.90
N LYS A 62 4.49 -10.70 -14.52
CA LYS A 62 5.55 -9.76 -14.14
C LYS A 62 5.62 -9.58 -12.62
N VAL A 63 6.77 -9.08 -12.16
CA VAL A 63 6.99 -8.57 -10.80
C VAL A 63 6.70 -7.07 -10.80
N ALA A 64 6.19 -6.53 -9.70
CA ALA A 64 6.09 -5.10 -9.48
C ALA A 64 6.91 -4.70 -8.24
N PRO A 65 7.55 -3.52 -8.23
CA PRO A 65 8.50 -3.16 -7.20
C PRO A 65 7.87 -2.77 -5.86
N PHE A 66 6.54 -2.56 -5.79
CA PHE A 66 5.88 -2.08 -4.58
C PHE A 66 4.74 -2.98 -4.12
N VAL A 67 4.64 -3.16 -2.81
CA VAL A 67 3.59 -3.91 -2.11
C VAL A 67 2.72 -2.93 -1.33
N TYR A 68 1.40 -3.15 -1.36
CA TYR A 68 0.45 -2.38 -0.56
C TYR A 68 0.50 -2.76 0.91
N THR A 69 0.70 -1.76 1.76
CA THR A 69 0.91 -1.96 3.21
C THR A 69 -0.36 -2.23 4.01
N GLY A 70 -1.55 -2.12 3.39
CA GLY A 70 -2.83 -2.14 4.10
C GLY A 70 -3.35 -0.76 4.51
N ILE A 71 -2.54 0.30 4.39
CA ILE A 71 -2.88 1.68 4.77
C ILE A 71 -3.11 2.54 3.52
N GLN A 72 -4.21 3.28 3.52
CA GLN A 72 -4.60 4.17 2.41
C GLN A 72 -5.39 5.39 2.90
N LEU A 73 -5.31 6.47 2.14
CA LEU A 73 -6.26 7.57 2.16
C LEU A 73 -7.05 7.53 0.85
N ILE A 74 -8.38 7.63 0.94
CA ILE A 74 -9.26 7.55 -0.21
C ILE A 74 -10.35 8.61 -0.11
N SER A 75 -10.71 9.19 -1.25
CA SER A 75 -11.81 10.15 -1.34
C SER A 75 -13.17 9.44 -1.36
N HIS A 76 -14.21 10.08 -0.81
CA HIS A 76 -15.59 9.62 -0.96
C HIS A 76 -15.99 9.47 -2.44
N ARG A 77 -15.35 10.21 -3.35
CA ARG A 77 -15.62 10.20 -4.80
C ARG A 77 -15.44 8.80 -5.40
N LEU A 78 -14.59 7.96 -4.82
CA LEU A 78 -14.41 6.57 -5.28
C LEU A 78 -15.62 5.68 -5.03
N PHE A 79 -16.48 6.05 -4.07
CA PHE A 79 -17.63 5.24 -3.68
C PHE A 79 -18.91 5.62 -4.42
N VAL A 80 -18.87 6.67 -5.26
CA VAL A 80 -19.96 6.93 -6.21
C VAL A 80 -20.08 5.72 -7.14
N ASP A 81 -21.30 5.19 -7.25
CA ASP A 81 -21.61 3.97 -8.02
C ASP A 81 -20.73 2.77 -7.62
N ALA A 82 -20.42 2.64 -6.33
CA ALA A 82 -19.80 1.43 -5.79
C ALA A 82 -20.75 0.23 -5.97
N PRO A 83 -20.23 -0.99 -6.21
CA PRO A 83 -21.08 -2.18 -6.31
C PRO A 83 -21.89 -2.42 -5.04
N ASP A 84 -23.11 -2.93 -5.20
CA ASP A 84 -23.91 -3.40 -4.07
C ASP A 84 -23.28 -4.62 -3.40
N GLY A 85 -23.40 -4.70 -2.08
CA GLY A 85 -22.89 -5.82 -1.28
C GLY A 85 -21.37 -5.80 -1.07
N ALA A 86 -20.79 -6.97 -0.78
CA ALA A 86 -19.36 -7.09 -0.53
C ALA A 86 -18.57 -7.03 -1.85
N PHE A 87 -17.62 -6.10 -1.94
CA PHE A 87 -16.78 -5.94 -3.13
C PHE A 87 -15.31 -5.70 -2.78
N SER A 88 -14.43 -5.95 -3.75
CA SER A 88 -13.00 -5.73 -3.59
C SER A 88 -12.64 -4.26 -3.77
N THR A 89 -11.83 -3.71 -2.85
CA THR A 89 -11.22 -2.37 -3.00
C THR A 89 -10.43 -2.22 -4.31
N ASN A 90 -9.98 -3.33 -4.91
CA ASN A 90 -9.32 -3.30 -6.21
C ASN A 90 -10.16 -2.64 -7.31
N ILE A 91 -11.50 -2.74 -7.23
CA ILE A 91 -12.42 -2.07 -8.16
C ILE A 91 -12.23 -0.55 -8.08
N LEU A 92 -12.16 -0.01 -6.86
CA LEU A 92 -12.00 1.42 -6.62
C LEU A 92 -10.64 1.91 -7.08
N TRP A 93 -9.58 1.18 -6.76
CA TRP A 93 -8.23 1.50 -7.22
C TRP A 93 -8.12 1.45 -8.75
N ASN A 94 -8.76 0.49 -9.41
CA ASN A 94 -8.73 0.40 -10.87
C ASN A 94 -9.41 1.62 -11.52
N ARG A 95 -10.53 2.11 -10.95
CA ARG A 95 -11.17 3.36 -11.38
C ARG A 95 -10.24 4.56 -11.20
N ALA A 96 -9.63 4.70 -10.02
CA ALA A 96 -8.69 5.77 -9.70
C ALA A 96 -7.46 5.76 -10.62
N ILE A 97 -6.90 4.58 -10.90
CA ILE A 97 -5.77 4.39 -11.82
C ILE A 97 -6.17 4.81 -13.24
N ALA A 98 -7.35 4.38 -13.73
CA ALA A 98 -7.84 4.75 -15.05
C ALA A 98 -8.04 6.27 -15.20
N ALA A 99 -8.44 6.96 -14.13
CA ALA A 99 -8.56 8.42 -14.10
C ALA A 99 -7.22 9.15 -13.89
N GLY A 100 -6.10 8.44 -13.65
CA GLY A 100 -4.81 9.04 -13.32
C GLY A 100 -4.75 9.68 -11.93
N ARG A 101 -5.66 9.28 -11.03
CA ARG A 101 -5.89 9.86 -9.69
C ARG A 101 -5.53 8.89 -8.54
N ALA A 102 -4.84 7.79 -8.86
CA ALA A 102 -4.27 6.86 -7.88
C ALA A 102 -2.77 7.11 -7.71
N TYR A 103 -2.35 7.39 -6.48
CA TYR A 103 -0.98 7.70 -6.13
C TYR A 103 -0.45 6.78 -5.03
N GLY A 104 0.88 6.64 -4.98
CA GLY A 104 1.60 5.92 -3.94
C GLY A 104 2.47 6.84 -3.11
N PHE A 105 2.68 6.47 -1.86
CA PHE A 105 3.67 7.03 -0.97
C PHE A 105 4.51 5.90 -0.37
N VAL A 106 5.83 6.02 -0.44
CA VAL A 106 6.73 4.93 -0.03
C VAL A 106 7.06 5.07 1.45
N HIS A 107 6.64 4.08 2.23
CA HIS A 107 7.04 3.90 3.62
C HIS A 107 8.54 3.71 3.74
N GLN A 108 9.18 4.44 4.65
CA GLN A 108 10.63 4.42 4.84
C GLN A 108 11.09 3.55 6.01
N GLY A 109 10.18 3.15 6.90
CA GLY A 109 10.48 2.24 8.00
C GLY A 109 10.29 0.78 7.64
N LEU A 110 10.20 -0.06 8.68
CA LEU A 110 9.94 -1.48 8.51
C LEU A 110 8.46 -1.77 8.31
N TRP A 111 8.18 -2.84 7.57
CA TRP A 111 6.84 -3.36 7.37
C TRP A 111 6.88 -4.89 7.30
N PHE A 112 5.86 -5.53 7.86
CA PHE A 112 5.74 -6.98 7.98
C PHE A 112 4.33 -7.44 7.63
N ASP A 113 4.26 -8.50 6.83
CA ASP A 113 3.05 -9.31 6.62
C ASP A 113 3.00 -10.41 7.68
N VAL A 114 2.10 -10.27 8.66
CA VAL A 114 2.01 -11.11 9.86
C VAL A 114 0.77 -12.01 9.81
N GLY A 115 0.35 -12.42 8.61
CA GLY A 115 -0.84 -13.26 8.40
C GLY A 115 -0.68 -14.74 8.80
N THR A 116 0.52 -15.20 9.18
CA THR A 116 0.77 -16.62 9.48
C THR A 116 1.55 -16.83 10.79
N PRO A 117 1.36 -17.96 11.50
CA PRO A 117 2.12 -18.24 12.72
C PRO A 117 3.66 -18.23 12.55
N PRO A 118 4.25 -18.71 11.44
CA PRO A 118 5.69 -18.53 11.20
C PRO A 118 6.12 -17.07 11.03
N ALA A 119 5.26 -16.23 10.42
CA ALA A 119 5.55 -14.81 10.23
C ALA A 119 5.61 -14.04 11.56
N VAL A 120 4.80 -14.43 12.55
CA VAL A 120 4.86 -13.85 13.92
C VAL A 120 6.26 -14.01 14.51
N ARG A 121 6.77 -15.24 14.59
CA ARG A 121 8.10 -15.52 15.17
C ARG A 121 9.22 -14.79 14.43
N LYS A 122 9.15 -14.75 13.10
CA LYS A 122 10.15 -14.03 12.28
C LYS A 122 10.11 -12.53 12.53
N THR A 123 8.91 -11.97 12.69
CA THR A 123 8.71 -10.54 13.00
C THR A 123 9.32 -10.20 14.36
N GLU A 124 9.03 -10.99 15.40
CA GLU A 124 9.61 -10.82 16.75
C GLU A 124 11.15 -10.85 16.72
N MET A 125 11.75 -11.80 15.99
CA MET A 125 13.21 -11.90 15.87
C MET A 125 13.84 -10.69 15.18
N ILE A 126 13.19 -10.12 14.16
CA ILE A 126 13.70 -8.95 13.46
C ILE A 126 13.62 -7.72 14.38
N LEU A 127 12.48 -7.53 15.05
CA LEU A 127 12.27 -6.40 15.94
C LEU A 127 13.18 -6.42 17.17
N ALA A 128 13.61 -7.60 17.64
CA ALA A 128 14.55 -7.71 18.75
C ALA A 128 16.00 -7.28 18.40
N ASN A 129 16.31 -7.12 17.11
CA ASN A 129 17.64 -6.79 16.59
C ASN A 129 17.72 -5.42 15.89
N GLU A 130 16.69 -4.60 16.01
CA GLU A 130 16.68 -3.17 15.67
C GLU A 130 17.17 -2.32 16.85
#